data_AF-A0A7N2R3I8-F1
#
_entry.id   AF-A0A7N2R3I8-F1
#
_cell.length_a   1.000
_cell.length_b   1.000
_cell.length_c   1.000
_cell.angle_alpha   90.00
_cell.angle_beta   90.00
_cell.angle_gamma   90.00
#
_symmetry.space_group_name_H-M   'P 1'
#
loop_
_entity.id
_entity.type
_entity.pdbx_description
1 polymer ?
#
loop_
_entity_poly.entity_id
_entity_poly.type
_entity_poly.pdbx_seq_one_letter_code
_entity_poly.pdbx_strand_id
1 'polypeptide(L)'
;MHGRIRPALFQHWKEKDKDVLVYERLSEGLSYDEMMKKSKYCICPSGHEVASPRIAEAIYSDCVPVLISQHYVLPFSDVLSWDSFTIQVSVSEIPNLKKILLGISDDQYVRMQERVKQVQRHFVVNDPPKRYDVFHMIIHSVWLRRLNFNINK
;
A
#
# COMPACT_ATOMS: atom_id res chain seq x y z
N MET A 1 8.06 -2.71 18.63
CA MET A 1 7.18 -3.89 18.73
C MET A 1 6.44 -4.07 17.40
N HIS A 2 7.10 -4.65 16.40
CA HIS A 2 6.41 -5.17 15.22
C HIS A 2 5.74 -6.48 15.63
N GLY A 3 4.48 -6.72 15.26
CA GLY A 3 3.78 -7.98 15.60
C GLY A 3 2.37 -7.87 16.18
N ARG A 4 1.90 -6.70 16.63
CA ARG A 4 0.51 -6.54 17.12
C ARG A 4 -0.53 -6.36 16.00
N ILE A 5 -0.10 -6.01 14.79
CA ILE A 5 -1.02 -5.64 13.70
C ILE A 5 -1.76 -6.87 13.13
N ARG A 6 -1.04 -7.97 12.85
CA ARG A 6 -1.66 -9.20 12.32
C ARG A 6 -2.66 -9.81 13.31
N PRO A 7 -2.34 -10.00 14.60
CA PRO A 7 -3.32 -10.44 15.59
C PRO A 7 -4.53 -9.52 15.69
N ALA A 8 -4.32 -8.20 15.68
CA ALA A 8 -5.43 -7.23 15.72
C ALA A 8 -6.33 -7.33 14.49
N LEU A 9 -5.76 -7.44 13.28
CA LEU A 9 -6.53 -7.64 12.04
C LEU A 9 -7.33 -8.93 12.08
N PHE A 10 -6.73 -10.04 12.49
CA PHE A 10 -7.44 -11.32 12.58
C PHE A 10 -8.54 -11.29 13.64
N GLN A 11 -8.26 -10.72 14.81
CA GLN A 11 -9.24 -10.60 15.88
C GLN A 11 -10.47 -9.81 15.44
N HIS A 12 -10.32 -8.78 14.60
CA HIS A 12 -11.43 -7.89 14.24
C HIS A 12 -12.11 -8.26 12.93
N TRP A 13 -11.40 -8.82 11.95
CA TRP A 13 -11.90 -8.93 10.58
C TRP A 13 -11.87 -10.33 9.97
N LYS A 14 -11.08 -11.28 10.49
CA LYS A 14 -11.03 -12.65 9.92
C LYS A 14 -12.43 -13.28 10.02
N GLU A 15 -13.04 -13.55 8.87
CA GLU A 15 -14.37 -14.19 8.73
C GLU A 15 -15.50 -13.44 9.47
N LYS A 16 -15.35 -12.12 9.70
CA LYS A 16 -16.31 -11.32 10.49
C LYS A 16 -17.14 -10.33 9.67
N ASP A 17 -16.76 -10.08 8.42
CA ASP A 17 -17.45 -9.14 7.55
C ASP A 17 -17.41 -9.64 6.10
N LYS A 18 -18.48 -9.34 5.34
CA LYS A 18 -18.62 -9.76 3.93
C LYS A 18 -17.81 -8.90 2.95
N ASP A 19 -17.49 -7.67 3.33
CA ASP A 19 -16.84 -6.67 2.49
C ASP A 19 -15.37 -6.47 2.90
N VAL A 20 -15.05 -6.64 4.19
CA VAL A 20 -13.67 -6.60 4.70
C VAL A 20 -13.12 -8.02 4.79
N LEU A 21 -12.44 -8.42 3.73
CA LEU A 21 -11.91 -9.77 3.59
C LEU A 21 -10.50 -9.88 4.18
N VAL A 22 -10.36 -10.68 5.24
CA VAL A 22 -9.06 -10.98 5.88
C VAL A 22 -8.90 -12.48 6.02
N TYR A 23 -7.87 -13.02 5.35
CA TYR A 23 -7.54 -14.44 5.37
C TYR A 23 -6.21 -14.70 6.04
N GLU A 24 -6.12 -15.81 6.77
CA GLU A 24 -4.85 -16.32 7.25
C GLU A 24 -4.11 -17.15 6.20
N ARG A 25 -4.89 -17.93 5.45
CA ARG A 25 -4.50 -18.64 4.23
C ARG A 25 -5.67 -18.54 3.27
N LEU A 26 -5.39 -18.30 1.99
CA LEU A 26 -6.42 -18.29 0.96
C LEU A 26 -6.99 -19.71 0.80
N SER A 27 -8.31 -19.84 0.68
CA SER A 27 -8.94 -21.14 0.45
C SER A 27 -8.68 -21.65 -0.96
N GLU A 28 -8.70 -22.98 -1.13
CA GLU A 28 -8.62 -23.60 -2.44
C GLU A 28 -9.76 -23.11 -3.35
N GLY A 29 -9.44 -22.72 -4.58
CA GLY A 29 -10.38 -22.17 -5.56
C GLY A 29 -10.48 -20.64 -5.59
N LEU A 30 -9.84 -19.93 -4.66
CA LEU A 30 -9.70 -18.46 -4.74
C LEU A 30 -8.35 -18.10 -5.36
N SER A 31 -8.36 -17.12 -6.27
CA SER A 31 -7.14 -16.54 -6.86
C SER A 31 -6.77 -15.25 -6.15
N TYR A 32 -5.57 -15.19 -5.57
CA TYR A 32 -5.06 -14.00 -4.88
C TYR A 32 -5.09 -12.77 -5.79
N ASP A 33 -4.60 -12.92 -7.02
CA ASP A 33 -4.53 -11.82 -7.99
C ASP A 33 -5.91 -11.31 -8.38
N GLU A 34 -6.88 -12.21 -8.56
CA GLU A 34 -8.25 -11.80 -8.87
C GLU A 34 -8.91 -11.07 -7.71
N MET A 35 -8.69 -11.53 -6.47
CA MET A 35 -9.22 -10.89 -5.28
C MET A 35 -8.63 -9.49 -5.08
N MET A 36 -7.32 -9.35 -5.28
CA MET A 36 -6.64 -8.06 -5.23
C MET A 36 -7.19 -7.10 -6.28
N LYS A 37 -7.34 -7.54 -7.55
CA LYS A 37 -7.90 -6.72 -8.65
C LYS A 37 -9.36 -6.33 -8.45
N LYS A 38 -10.15 -7.15 -7.75
CA LYS A 38 -11.57 -6.86 -7.43
C LYS A 38 -11.72 -5.97 -6.20
N SER A 39 -10.65 -5.75 -5.42
CA SER A 39 -10.70 -4.97 -4.19
C SER A 39 -10.52 -3.48 -4.47
N LYS A 40 -11.36 -2.62 -3.87
CA LYS A 40 -11.15 -1.16 -3.92
C LYS A 40 -9.90 -0.77 -3.12
N TYR A 41 -9.75 -1.35 -1.93
CA TYR A 41 -8.73 -1.02 -0.95
C TYR A 41 -7.97 -2.28 -0.53
N CYS A 42 -6.64 -2.20 -0.45
CA CYS A 42 -5.79 -3.33 -0.09
C CYS A 42 -5.06 -3.04 1.22
N ILE A 43 -5.31 -3.87 2.23
CA ILE A 43 -4.74 -3.67 3.57
C ILE A 43 -3.25 -4.06 3.55
N CYS A 44 -2.38 -3.07 3.82
CA CYS A 44 -0.93 -3.22 3.85
C CYS A 44 -0.38 -3.04 5.27
N PRO A 45 -0.52 -4.04 6.17
CA PRO A 45 -0.04 -3.94 7.55
C PRO A 45 1.48 -4.04 7.64
N SER A 46 2.22 -3.14 8.29
CA SER A 46 3.67 -3.32 8.42
C SER A 46 4.00 -4.66 9.08
N GLY A 47 4.84 -5.46 8.42
CA GLY A 47 5.26 -6.78 8.90
C GLY A 47 6.35 -6.69 9.98
N HIS A 48 6.89 -7.86 10.33
CA HIS A 48 8.17 -7.94 11.06
C HIS A 48 9.37 -7.68 10.15
N GLU A 49 9.23 -8.00 8.86
CA GLU A 49 10.27 -7.78 7.86
C GLU A 49 10.22 -6.34 7.33
N VAL A 50 11.40 -5.80 7.05
CA VAL A 50 11.60 -4.41 6.60
C VAL A 50 10.97 -4.15 5.23
N ALA A 51 10.87 -5.18 4.39
CA ALA A 51 10.25 -5.13 3.07
C ALA A 51 9.16 -6.18 2.97
N SER A 52 7.93 -5.75 2.73
CA SER A 52 6.83 -6.64 2.36
C SER A 52 6.38 -6.32 0.94
N PRO A 53 6.11 -7.34 0.10
CA PRO A 53 5.64 -7.10 -1.27
C PRO A 53 4.26 -6.46 -1.31
N ARG A 54 3.50 -6.47 -0.21
CA ARG A 54 2.08 -6.06 -0.13
C ARG A 54 1.78 -4.67 -0.70
N ILE A 55 2.66 -3.68 -0.48
CA ILE A 55 2.46 -2.35 -1.06
C ILE A 55 2.64 -2.39 -2.58
N ALA A 56 3.68 -3.06 -3.06
CA ALA A 56 3.91 -3.22 -4.50
C ALA A 56 2.76 -4.02 -5.14
N GLU A 57 2.33 -5.13 -4.54
CA GLU A 57 1.20 -5.95 -5.03
C GLU A 57 -0.12 -5.17 -5.10
N ALA A 58 -0.42 -4.34 -4.09
CA ALA A 58 -1.56 -3.44 -4.12
C ALA A 58 -1.47 -2.46 -5.28
N ILE A 59 -0.30 -1.81 -5.44
CA ILE A 59 -0.04 -0.88 -6.55
C ILE A 59 -0.21 -1.58 -7.90
N TYR A 60 0.37 -2.77 -8.09
CA TYR A 60 0.27 -3.58 -9.31
C TYR A 60 -1.16 -4.02 -9.64
N SER A 61 -2.04 -4.11 -8.64
CA SER A 61 -3.42 -4.56 -8.79
C SER A 61 -4.43 -3.42 -8.96
N ASP A 62 -3.96 -2.18 -9.17
CA ASP A 62 -4.81 -0.96 -9.20
C ASP A 62 -5.63 -0.74 -7.91
N CYS A 63 -5.14 -1.31 -6.81
CA CYS A 63 -5.83 -1.33 -5.53
C CYS A 63 -5.24 -0.24 -4.62
N VAL A 64 -6.09 0.65 -4.07
CA VAL A 64 -5.61 1.75 -3.22
C VAL A 64 -5.01 1.19 -1.92
N PRO A 65 -3.70 1.38 -1.66
CA PRO A 65 -3.06 0.83 -0.48
C PRO A 65 -3.57 1.49 0.81
N VAL A 66 -3.94 0.67 1.79
CA VAL A 66 -4.27 1.08 3.16
C VAL A 66 -3.12 0.71 4.08
N LEU A 67 -2.27 1.69 4.37
CA LEU A 67 -1.07 1.53 5.15
C LEU A 67 -1.41 1.47 6.64
N ILE A 68 -1.13 0.33 7.27
CA ILE A 68 -1.28 0.19 8.73
C ILE A 68 0.09 -0.02 9.34
N SER A 69 0.69 1.03 9.89
CA SER A 69 1.99 0.94 10.55
C SER A 69 2.11 1.88 11.74
N GLN A 70 3.10 1.61 12.60
CA GLN A 70 3.53 2.55 13.63
C GLN A 70 4.65 3.48 13.11
N HIS A 71 5.62 2.94 12.37
CA HIS A 71 6.76 3.69 11.84
C HIS A 71 7.30 2.99 10.57
N TYR A 72 6.77 3.32 9.39
CA TYR A 72 7.22 2.75 8.13
C TYR A 72 7.71 3.86 7.19
N VAL A 73 8.99 3.80 6.81
CA VAL A 73 9.54 4.71 5.81
C VAL A 73 9.18 4.17 4.43
N LEU A 74 8.34 4.91 3.71
CA LEU A 74 7.85 4.48 2.40
C LEU A 74 8.93 4.65 1.33
N PRO A 75 9.04 3.69 0.38
CA PRO A 75 10.02 3.78 -0.69
C PRO A 75 9.78 5.02 -1.54
N PHE A 76 10.87 5.67 -1.94
CA PHE A 76 10.83 6.89 -2.75
C PHE A 76 10.00 8.02 -2.13
N SER A 77 9.88 8.10 -0.81
CA SER A 77 9.19 9.20 -0.11
C SER A 77 9.79 10.58 -0.40
N ASP A 78 11.06 10.64 -0.83
CA ASP A 78 11.71 11.87 -1.31
C ASP A 78 11.19 12.35 -2.68
N VAL A 79 10.43 11.50 -3.39
CA VAL A 79 9.98 11.71 -4.78
C VAL A 79 8.47 11.58 -4.93
N LEU A 80 7.84 10.63 -4.24
CA LEU A 80 6.42 10.31 -4.35
C LEU A 80 5.63 10.89 -3.18
N SER A 81 4.55 11.62 -3.50
CA SER A 81 3.58 12.08 -2.51
C SER A 81 2.60 10.96 -2.14
N TRP A 82 3.00 10.10 -1.21
CA TRP A 82 2.24 8.90 -0.80
C TRP A 82 0.81 9.18 -0.36
N ASP A 83 0.56 10.29 0.34
CA ASP A 83 -0.78 10.68 0.80
C ASP A 83 -1.76 10.98 -0.36
N SER A 84 -1.24 11.17 -1.58
CA SER A 84 -2.09 11.41 -2.75
C SER A 84 -2.73 10.14 -3.32
N PHE A 85 -2.22 8.95 -2.99
CA PHE A 85 -2.66 7.67 -3.55
C PHE A 85 -2.76 6.53 -2.52
N THR A 86 -2.59 6.83 -1.23
CA THR A 86 -2.72 5.85 -0.15
C THR A 86 -3.57 6.39 0.99
N ILE A 87 -4.01 5.49 1.86
CA ILE A 87 -4.74 5.82 3.08
C ILE A 87 -3.90 5.32 4.25
N GLN A 88 -3.57 6.20 5.19
CA GLN A 88 -2.88 5.82 6.42
C GLN A 88 -3.90 5.56 7.53
N VAL A 89 -3.79 4.40 8.19
CA VAL A 89 -4.64 4.02 9.32
C VAL A 89 -3.74 3.59 10.47
N SER A 90 -3.94 4.16 11.66
CA SER A 90 -3.19 3.76 12.84
C SER A 90 -3.61 2.36 13.31
N VAL A 91 -2.74 1.70 14.07
CA VAL A 91 -3.02 0.36 14.61
C VAL A 91 -4.25 0.36 15.53
N SER A 92 -4.50 1.46 16.26
CA SER A 92 -5.67 1.59 17.14
C SER A 92 -6.99 1.68 16.37
N GLU A 93 -6.95 2.12 15.12
CA GLU A 93 -8.13 2.31 14.25
C GLU A 93 -8.47 1.07 13.41
N ILE A 94 -7.75 -0.06 13.58
CA ILE A 94 -8.09 -1.34 12.95
C ILE A 94 -9.59 -1.71 13.13
N PRO A 95 -10.21 -1.56 14.31
CA PRO A 95 -11.63 -1.87 14.49
C PRO A 95 -12.57 -0.97 13.65
N ASN A 96 -12.11 0.23 13.28
CA ASN A 96 -12.88 1.23 12.55
C ASN A 96 -12.60 1.23 11.04
N LEU A 97 -11.79 0.28 10.52
CA LEU A 97 -11.35 0.25 9.12
C LEU A 97 -12.51 0.44 8.13
N LYS A 98 -13.58 -0.36 8.25
CA LYS A 98 -14.73 -0.25 7.34
C LYS A 98 -15.36 1.15 7.37
N LYS A 99 -15.53 1.73 8.56
CA LYS A 99 -16.10 3.08 8.72
C LYS A 99 -15.22 4.14 8.07
N ILE A 100 -13.91 4.06 8.27
CA ILE A 100 -12.93 5.00 7.69
C ILE A 100 -12.99 4.91 6.16
N LEU A 101 -12.91 3.69 5.61
CA LEU A 101 -12.86 3.47 4.16
C LEU A 101 -14.18 3.81 3.46
N LEU A 102 -15.33 3.58 4.10
CA LEU A 102 -16.64 3.99 3.58
C LEU A 102 -16.90 5.50 3.75
N GLY A 103 -16.14 6.19 4.61
CA GLY A 103 -16.20 7.64 4.75
C GLY A 103 -15.52 8.40 3.61
N ILE A 104 -14.78 7.70 2.75
CA ILE A 104 -14.10 8.28 1.59
C ILE A 104 -15.08 8.34 0.42
N SER A 105 -15.27 9.54 -0.13
CA SER A 105 -16.12 9.73 -1.31
C SER A 105 -15.60 8.96 -2.53
N ASP A 106 -16.51 8.55 -3.41
CA ASP A 106 -16.12 7.84 -4.64
C ASP A 106 -15.21 8.70 -5.54
N ASP A 107 -15.42 10.01 -5.61
CA ASP A 107 -14.55 10.93 -6.36
C ASP A 107 -13.12 10.94 -5.82
N GLN A 108 -12.97 10.95 -4.49
CA GLN A 108 -11.66 10.87 -3.86
C GLN A 108 -11.01 9.51 -4.12
N TYR A 109 -11.79 8.42 -4.04
CA TYR A 109 -11.31 7.08 -4.36
C TYR A 109 -10.80 6.98 -5.81
N VAL A 110 -11.58 7.44 -6.79
CA VAL A 110 -11.20 7.41 -8.21
C VAL A 110 -9.90 8.17 -8.44
N ARG A 111 -9.74 9.37 -7.84
CA ARG A 111 -8.50 10.15 -7.94
C ARG A 111 -7.29 9.41 -7.34
N MET A 112 -7.47 8.73 -6.20
CA MET A 112 -6.40 7.92 -5.62
C MET A 112 -6.05 6.74 -6.52
N GLN A 113 -7.05 6.02 -7.06
CA GLN A 113 -6.83 4.88 -7.95
C GLN A 113 -6.12 5.28 -9.25
N GLU A 114 -6.47 6.41 -9.86
CA GLU A 114 -5.77 6.93 -11.04
C GLU A 114 -4.30 7.23 -10.74
N ARG A 115 -4.01 7.77 -9.56
CA ARG A 115 -2.63 7.99 -9.12
C ARG A 115 -1.89 6.69 -8.85
N VAL A 116 -2.55 5.66 -8.29
CA VAL A 116 -1.98 4.30 -8.16
C VAL A 116 -1.51 3.80 -9.53
N LYS A 117 -2.35 3.89 -10.57
CA LYS A 117 -2.01 3.53 -11.95
C LYS A 117 -0.79 4.29 -12.47
N GLN A 118 -0.73 5.59 -12.21
CA GLN A 118 0.40 6.43 -12.64
C GLN A 118 1.71 6.05 -11.95
N VAL A 119 1.67 5.71 -10.66
CA VAL A 119 2.89 5.37 -9.90
C VAL A 119 3.38 3.95 -10.15
N GLN A 120 2.57 3.04 -10.69
CA GLN A 120 2.96 1.65 -10.99
C GLN A 120 4.31 1.55 -11.69
N ARG A 121 4.54 2.37 -12.72
CA ARG A 121 5.78 2.37 -13.51
C ARG A 121 7.04 2.51 -12.64
N HIS A 122 6.94 3.21 -11.50
CA HIS A 122 8.04 3.45 -10.57
C HIS A 122 8.43 2.23 -9.73
N PHE A 123 7.61 1.17 -9.77
CA PHE A 123 7.84 -0.09 -9.06
C PHE A 123 8.17 -1.26 -9.99
N VAL A 124 8.25 -1.02 -11.31
CA VAL A 124 8.56 -2.03 -12.34
C VAL A 124 10.06 -2.13 -12.57
N VAL A 125 10.57 -3.36 -12.60
CA VAL A 125 11.91 -3.67 -13.10
C VAL A 125 11.83 -3.88 -14.61
N ASN A 126 12.62 -3.14 -15.39
CA ASN A 126 12.75 -3.34 -16.83
C ASN A 126 14.20 -3.71 -17.18
N ASP A 127 14.36 -4.49 -18.24
CA ASP A 127 15.66 -4.75 -18.88
C ASP A 127 15.50 -4.56 -20.41
N PRO A 128 16.11 -3.53 -21.02
CA PRO A 128 16.93 -2.49 -20.38
C PRO A 128 16.10 -1.53 -19.52
N PRO A 129 16.72 -0.80 -18.56
CA PRO A 129 16.02 0.19 -17.74
C PRO A 129 15.29 1.25 -18.57
N LYS A 130 14.08 1.61 -18.16
CA LYS A 130 13.22 2.61 -18.80
C LYS A 130 13.09 3.85 -17.93
N ARG A 131 12.89 5.01 -18.55
CA ARG A 131 12.70 6.27 -17.81
C ARG A 131 11.60 6.11 -16.75
N TYR A 132 11.92 6.53 -15.53
CA TYR A 132 11.05 6.47 -14.35
C TYR A 132 10.76 5.07 -13.79
N ASP A 133 11.43 4.03 -14.25
CA ASP A 133 11.30 2.71 -13.65
C ASP A 133 11.96 2.62 -12.27
N VAL A 134 11.85 1.47 -11.60
CA VAL A 134 12.38 1.30 -10.24
C VAL A 134 13.88 1.55 -10.16
N PHE A 135 14.64 1.19 -11.21
CA PHE A 135 16.07 1.45 -11.28
C PHE A 135 16.37 2.96 -11.24
N HIS A 136 15.72 3.73 -12.11
CA HIS A 136 15.90 5.19 -12.13
C HIS A 136 15.39 5.86 -10.85
N MET A 137 14.30 5.36 -10.27
CA MET A 137 13.76 5.85 -9.00
C MET A 137 14.75 5.63 -7.84
N ILE A 138 15.41 4.48 -7.78
CA ILE A 138 16.45 4.17 -6.79
C ILE A 138 17.62 5.15 -6.95
N ILE A 139 18.18 5.28 -8.15
CA ILE A 139 19.33 6.16 -8.38
C ILE A 139 18.99 7.61 -8.04
N HIS A 140 17.81 8.09 -8.46
CA HIS A 140 17.35 9.44 -8.15
C HIS A 140 17.17 9.68 -6.65
N SER A 141 16.55 8.75 -5.91
CA SER A 141 16.38 8.87 -4.45
C SER A 141 17.72 8.87 -3.71
N VAL A 142 18.67 8.01 -4.12
CA VAL A 142 20.04 8.01 -3.54
C VAL A 142 20.75 9.33 -3.80
N TRP A 143 20.62 9.88 -5.01
CA TRP A 143 21.19 11.18 -5.37
C TRP A 143 20.61 12.31 -4.51
N LEU A 144 19.28 12.39 -4.36
CA LEU A 144 18.61 13.40 -3.52
C LEU A 144 19.08 13.36 -2.06
N ARG A 145 19.16 12.17 -1.46
CA ARG A 145 19.62 11.99 -0.08
C ARG A 145 21.07 12.39 0.12
N ARG A 146 21.94 12.13 -0.86
CA ARG A 146 23.35 12.54 -0.80
C ARG A 146 23.54 14.05 -0.88
N LEU A 147 22.63 14.76 -1.55
CA LEU A 147 22.70 16.21 -1.66
C LEU A 147 22.06 16.96 -0.47
N ASN A 148 21.56 16.25 0.56
CA ASN A 148 20.76 16.81 1.66
C ASN A 148 19.55 17.66 1.19
N PHE A 149 19.05 17.43 -0.03
CA PHE A 149 17.92 18.18 -0.57
C PHE A 149 16.61 17.62 -0.03
N ASN A 150 15.91 18.42 0.79
CA ASN A 150 14.51 18.16 1.15
C ASN A 150 13.62 18.87 0.11
N ILE A 151 13.16 18.15 -0.92
CA ILE A 151 12.41 18.76 -2.03
C ILE A 151 10.98 19.17 -1.63
N ASN A 152 10.41 18.65 -0.54
CA ASN A 152 9.10 19.11 -0.06
C ASN A 152 9.04 19.08 1.47
N LYS A 153 8.97 20.25 2.09
CA LYS A 153 8.40 20.48 3.41
C LYS A 153 7.20 21.38 3.24
#